data_AF-M1WC45-F1
#
_entry.id   AF-M1WC45-F1
#
_cell.length_a   1.000
_cell.length_b   1.000
_cell.length_c   1.000
_cell.angle_alpha   90.00
_cell.angle_beta   90.00
_cell.angle_gamma   90.00
#
_symmetry.space_group_name_H-M   'P 1'
#
loop_
_entity.id
_entity.type
_entity.pdbx_description
1 polymer ?
#
loop_
_entity_poly.entity_id
_entity_poly.type
_entity_poly.pdbx_seq_one_letter_code
_entity_poly.pdbx_strand_id
1 'polypeptide(L)'
;MSAEAHVDRQRQSPLVQLPAELGRQIYAYIAPAQVHLYRHNNTICAATCITPTPSSDYYCFDRRSLGDPSTAVWARRLASPWGEHWRCEEVAKRLHHDTPHTTTPHDTAIALMASCRRIYEDVACLVADTSVIHVNDLATLDLLLFNRRDKQSRSSSSPDSLLTRAFLYAKRLNISLRLPPPIFQAIAAKKSPPTRAAPSSPTVSSPSIAWACLWRNLSTLSSLQHIDITLDHDSGTSWSGVNEHAILAPLQTLASRPHINTTIHLPKVASTNGNGTALGLTIERFTRQRFHTDYRKDGSIGVVYEEDALKSFHRPGPDAAEMLRAADLTMHIWVQGVDLDYVAMDESSDLDGDATHDAL
;
A
#
# COMPACT_ATOMS: atom_id res chain seq x y z
N MET A 1 14.27 2.43 57.81
CA MET A 1 14.24 3.09 56.49
C MET A 1 13.17 2.41 55.66
N SER A 2 11.99 3.01 55.59
CA SER A 2 10.84 2.47 54.86
C SER A 2 11.09 2.56 53.35
N ALA A 3 10.88 1.47 52.65
CA ALA A 3 10.78 1.45 51.20
C ALA A 3 9.51 2.22 50.80
N GLU A 4 9.66 3.41 50.24
CA GLU A 4 8.55 4.09 49.55
C GLU A 4 8.09 3.19 48.40
N ALA A 5 6.89 2.65 48.53
CA ALA A 5 6.20 2.00 47.44
C ALA A 5 5.99 3.04 46.34
N HIS A 6 6.74 2.90 45.24
CA HIS A 6 6.65 3.78 44.07
C HIS A 6 5.23 3.70 43.47
N VAL A 7 4.36 4.64 43.85
CA VAL A 7 3.01 4.75 43.31
C VAL A 7 3.09 5.08 41.82
N ASP A 8 2.54 4.20 40.99
CA ASP A 8 2.44 4.43 39.55
C ASP A 8 1.48 5.62 39.30
N ARG A 9 2.06 6.79 39.01
CA ARG A 9 1.31 8.04 38.78
C ARG A 9 0.32 7.94 37.62
N GLN A 10 0.51 7.00 36.68
CA GLN A 10 -0.45 6.78 35.59
C GLN A 10 -1.82 6.32 36.11
N ARG A 11 -1.84 5.56 37.22
CA ARG A 11 -3.07 5.06 37.85
C ARG A 11 -3.88 6.16 38.55
N GLN A 12 -3.34 7.37 38.67
CA GLN A 12 -4.03 8.51 39.26
C GLN A 12 -4.81 9.33 38.22
N SER A 13 -4.61 9.07 36.92
CA SER A 13 -5.37 9.73 35.86
C SER A 13 -6.83 9.27 35.87
N PRO A 14 -7.82 10.19 35.91
CA PRO A 14 -9.24 9.82 35.85
C PRO A 14 -9.58 8.96 34.62
N LEU A 15 -8.95 9.26 33.48
CA LEU A 15 -9.16 8.53 32.22
C LEU A 15 -8.70 7.07 32.31
N VAL A 16 -7.61 6.81 33.06
CA VAL A 16 -7.06 5.45 33.28
C VAL A 16 -7.84 4.68 34.35
N GLN A 17 -8.54 5.39 35.25
CA GLN A 17 -9.37 4.80 36.29
C GLN A 17 -10.77 4.41 35.80
N LEU A 18 -11.19 4.87 34.61
CA LEU A 18 -12.46 4.47 34.03
C LEU A 18 -12.52 2.95 33.82
N PRO A 19 -13.72 2.34 33.92
CA PRO A 19 -13.97 1.01 33.39
C PRO A 19 -13.45 0.89 31.96
N ALA A 20 -12.83 -0.24 31.63
CA ALA A 20 -12.15 -0.45 30.35
C ALA A 20 -13.09 -0.21 29.16
N GLU A 21 -14.38 -0.54 29.32
CA GLU A 21 -15.43 -0.35 28.34
C GLU A 21 -15.66 1.14 28.03
N LEU A 22 -15.72 1.99 29.06
CA LEU A 22 -15.91 3.43 28.90
C LEU A 22 -14.65 4.09 28.30
N GLY A 23 -13.47 3.68 28.75
CA GLY A 23 -12.21 4.12 28.15
C GLY A 23 -12.16 3.78 26.66
N ARG A 24 -12.50 2.53 26.30
CA ARG A 24 -12.54 2.07 24.91
C ARG A 24 -13.58 2.84 24.07
N GLN A 25 -14.74 3.17 24.64
CA GLN A 25 -15.74 4.01 23.97
C GLN A 25 -15.20 5.42 23.70
N ILE A 26 -14.53 6.04 24.67
CA ILE A 26 -13.90 7.36 24.47
C ILE A 26 -12.86 7.29 23.36
N TYR A 27 -11.97 6.29 23.40
CA TYR A 27 -10.95 6.12 22.37
C TYR A 27 -11.53 5.81 20.99
N ALA A 28 -12.72 5.20 20.91
CA ALA A 28 -13.36 4.91 19.62
C ALA A 28 -13.77 6.18 18.86
N TYR A 29 -14.03 7.30 19.54
CA TYR A 29 -14.36 8.57 18.87
C TYR A 29 -13.18 9.21 18.13
N ILE A 30 -11.96 8.82 18.47
CA ILE A 30 -10.71 9.37 17.91
C ILE A 30 -9.94 8.34 17.10
N ALA A 31 -10.26 7.05 17.24
CA ALA A 31 -9.60 5.98 16.51
C ALA A 31 -9.87 6.13 15.00
N PRO A 32 -8.82 6.24 14.17
CA PRO A 32 -8.99 6.38 12.73
C PRO A 32 -9.54 5.09 12.11
N ALA A 33 -10.34 5.22 11.06
CA ALA A 33 -10.85 4.05 10.34
C ALA A 33 -9.74 3.25 9.63
N GLN A 34 -8.65 3.92 9.23
CA GLN A 34 -7.55 3.32 8.50
C GLN A 34 -6.20 3.90 8.97
N VAL A 35 -5.19 3.04 9.13
CA VAL A 35 -3.87 3.40 9.65
C VAL A 35 -2.78 2.73 8.83
N HIS A 36 -1.71 3.46 8.50
CA HIS A 36 -0.50 2.88 7.93
C HIS A 36 0.45 2.47 9.05
N LEU A 37 0.91 1.22 9.00
CA LEU A 37 2.11 0.81 9.71
C LEU A 37 3.28 0.81 8.73
N TYR A 38 4.40 1.39 9.14
CA TYR A 38 5.57 1.52 8.29
C TYR A 38 6.86 1.51 9.10
N ARG A 39 7.97 1.17 8.44
CA ARG A 39 9.29 1.15 9.04
C ARG A 39 9.99 2.49 8.86
N HIS A 40 10.50 3.04 9.97
CA HIS A 40 11.42 4.18 9.97
C HIS A 40 12.58 3.89 10.91
N ASN A 41 13.83 4.07 10.49
CA ASN A 41 15.03 3.79 11.32
C ASN A 41 15.00 2.44 12.07
N ASN A 42 14.49 1.39 11.41
CA ASN A 42 14.33 0.03 11.96
C ASN A 42 13.34 -0.10 13.13
N THR A 43 12.49 0.89 13.35
CA THR A 43 11.35 0.84 14.27
C THR A 43 10.03 0.85 13.49
N ILE A 44 8.98 0.31 14.10
CA ILE A 44 7.62 0.39 13.57
C ILE A 44 6.99 1.71 14.01
N CYS A 45 6.45 2.45 13.04
CA CYS A 45 5.70 3.67 13.23
C CYS A 45 4.27 3.48 12.72
N ALA A 46 3.37 4.34 13.19
CA ALA A 46 1.97 4.38 12.78
C ALA A 46 1.60 5.80 12.35
N ALA A 47 0.78 5.93 11.31
CA ALA A 47 0.21 7.20 10.87
C ALA A 47 -1.22 7.00 10.38
N THR A 48 -2.11 7.97 10.63
CA THR A 48 -3.48 7.94 10.12
C THR A 48 -3.48 8.02 8.61
N CYS A 49 -4.31 7.20 7.96
CA CYS A 49 -4.52 7.31 6.52
C CYS A 49 -5.33 8.58 6.21
N ILE A 50 -4.74 9.49 5.43
CA ILE A 50 -5.40 10.73 4.96
C ILE A 50 -6.01 10.57 3.56
N THR A 51 -5.94 9.37 2.99
CA THR A 51 -6.50 9.03 1.68
C THR A 51 -7.28 7.72 1.80
N PRO A 52 -8.39 7.71 2.57
CA PRO A 52 -9.13 6.48 2.87
C PRO A 52 -9.80 5.86 1.64
N THR A 53 -10.05 6.68 0.62
CA THR A 53 -10.57 6.30 -0.68
C THR A 53 -9.63 6.86 -1.75
N PRO A 54 -8.52 6.17 -2.05
CA PRO A 54 -7.62 6.61 -3.11
C PRO A 54 -8.34 6.72 -4.45
N SER A 55 -7.85 7.63 -5.29
CA SER A 55 -8.28 7.69 -6.68
C SER A 55 -7.75 6.47 -7.42
N SER A 56 -8.62 5.77 -8.16
CA SER A 56 -8.21 4.70 -9.08
C SER A 56 -7.82 5.27 -10.47
N ASP A 57 -7.26 6.48 -10.47
CA ASP A 57 -6.80 7.14 -11.68
C ASP A 57 -5.51 6.47 -12.19
N TYR A 58 -5.67 5.62 -13.19
CA TYR A 58 -4.56 4.93 -13.85
C TYR A 58 -3.70 5.88 -14.71
N TYR A 59 -4.15 7.11 -14.99
CA TYR A 59 -3.26 8.14 -15.53
C TYR A 59 -2.48 8.87 -14.42
N CYS A 60 -2.84 8.67 -13.15
CA CYS A 60 -2.15 9.21 -11.99
C CYS A 60 -2.00 10.75 -12.05
N PHE A 61 -2.95 11.45 -12.67
CA PHE A 61 -3.03 12.91 -12.64
C PHE A 61 -3.43 13.40 -11.26
N ASP A 62 -4.14 12.58 -10.48
CA ASP A 62 -4.39 12.80 -9.06
C ASP A 62 -3.10 13.00 -8.23
N ARG A 63 -1.95 12.52 -8.74
CA ARG A 63 -0.62 12.70 -8.15
C ARG A 63 0.04 14.03 -8.50
N ARG A 64 -0.60 14.84 -9.35
CA ARG A 64 -0.27 16.24 -9.58
C ARG A 64 -1.14 17.10 -8.66
N SER A 65 -0.52 17.98 -7.90
CA SER A 65 -1.20 19.00 -7.12
C SER A 65 -1.13 20.32 -7.89
N LEU A 66 -2.22 21.09 -7.87
CA LEU A 66 -2.24 22.42 -8.47
C LEU A 66 -1.10 23.28 -7.85
N GLY A 67 -0.23 23.83 -8.70
CA GLY A 67 0.93 24.60 -8.25
C GLY A 67 2.20 23.79 -7.96
N ASP A 68 2.23 22.48 -8.26
CA ASP A 68 3.48 21.72 -8.20
C ASP A 68 4.54 22.32 -9.14
N PRO A 69 5.72 22.71 -8.63
CA PRO A 69 6.66 23.53 -9.39
C PRO A 69 7.45 22.78 -10.46
N SER A 70 7.38 21.43 -10.54
CA SER A 70 8.12 20.66 -11.56
C SER A 70 7.58 19.25 -11.80
N THR A 71 7.82 18.74 -13.03
CA THR A 71 7.62 17.34 -13.42
C THR A 71 8.35 16.35 -12.51
N ALA A 72 9.45 16.76 -11.89
CA ALA A 72 10.20 15.93 -10.93
C ALA A 72 9.39 15.62 -9.67
N VAL A 73 8.52 16.53 -9.20
CA VAL A 73 7.64 16.27 -8.04
C VAL A 73 6.65 15.15 -8.39
N TRP A 74 6.01 15.25 -9.55
CA TRP A 74 5.09 14.23 -10.04
C TRP A 74 5.81 12.89 -10.23
N ALA A 75 6.99 12.92 -10.86
CA ALA A 75 7.81 11.73 -11.06
C ALA A 75 8.17 11.03 -9.73
N ARG A 76 8.46 11.77 -8.66
CA ARG A 76 8.70 11.18 -7.33
C ARG A 76 7.45 10.51 -6.75
N ARG A 77 6.27 11.11 -6.90
CA ARG A 77 5.00 10.53 -6.42
C ARG A 77 4.58 9.32 -7.26
N LEU A 78 4.90 9.32 -8.55
CA LEU A 78 4.76 8.15 -9.42
C LEU A 78 5.67 7.00 -9.00
N ALA A 79 6.83 7.28 -8.40
CA ALA A 79 7.75 6.29 -7.83
C ALA A 79 7.41 5.88 -6.39
N SER A 80 6.36 6.43 -5.78
CA SER A 80 6.03 6.13 -4.39
C SER A 80 5.81 4.62 -4.19
N PRO A 81 6.51 4.00 -3.23
CA PRO A 81 6.25 2.61 -2.84
C PRO A 81 4.86 2.44 -2.20
N TRP A 82 4.24 3.52 -1.72
CA TRP A 82 2.89 3.49 -1.15
C TRP A 82 1.80 3.60 -2.23
N GLY A 83 2.18 3.71 -3.50
CA GLY A 83 1.25 3.67 -4.63
C GLY A 83 0.20 4.78 -4.55
N GLU A 84 -1.07 4.39 -4.51
CA GLU A 84 -2.20 5.32 -4.42
C GLU A 84 -2.22 6.10 -3.08
N HIS A 85 -1.53 5.60 -2.05
CA HIS A 85 -1.35 6.27 -0.75
C HIS A 85 -0.10 7.17 -0.70
N TRP A 86 0.41 7.65 -1.85
CA TRP A 86 1.58 8.52 -1.92
C TRP A 86 1.49 9.77 -1.01
N ARG A 87 0.29 10.34 -0.82
CA ARG A 87 0.07 11.48 0.08
C ARG A 87 0.38 11.11 1.53
N CYS A 88 -0.02 9.90 1.94
CA CYS A 88 0.26 9.39 3.28
C CYS A 88 1.78 9.18 3.47
N GLU A 89 2.49 8.73 2.43
CA GLU A 89 3.95 8.61 2.46
C GLU A 89 4.64 9.97 2.65
N GLU A 90 4.19 11.00 1.91
CA GLU A 90 4.74 12.35 2.03
C GLU A 90 4.52 12.91 3.45
N VAL A 91 3.33 12.73 4.02
CA VAL A 91 3.05 13.15 5.40
C VAL A 91 3.90 12.38 6.40
N ALA A 92 4.01 11.05 6.26
CA ALA A 92 4.86 10.23 7.11
C ALA A 92 6.34 10.68 7.07
N LYS A 93 6.85 11.02 5.88
CA LYS A 93 8.22 11.57 5.75
C LYS A 93 8.37 12.93 6.42
N ARG A 94 7.39 13.83 6.31
CA ARG A 94 7.42 15.15 6.96
C ARG A 94 7.41 15.05 8.48
N LEU A 95 6.61 14.14 9.05
CA LEU A 95 6.57 13.87 10.49
C LEU A 95 7.95 13.53 11.09
N HIS A 96 8.89 13.03 10.27
CA HIS A 96 10.25 12.72 10.69
C HIS A 96 11.28 13.83 10.41
N HIS A 97 10.96 14.77 9.53
CA HIS A 97 11.84 15.89 9.18
C HIS A 97 11.52 17.16 9.96
N ASP A 98 10.25 17.37 10.36
CA ASP A 98 9.82 18.56 11.08
C ASP A 98 10.09 18.43 12.59
N THR A 99 10.62 19.50 13.19
CA THR A 99 10.71 19.69 14.66
C THR A 99 9.33 19.51 15.33
N PRO A 100 9.29 19.07 16.62
CA PRO A 100 8.14 18.41 17.26
C PRO A 100 6.89 19.28 17.56
N HIS A 101 6.59 20.33 16.78
CA HIS A 101 5.59 21.34 17.14
C HIS A 101 4.46 21.58 16.14
N THR A 102 4.35 20.80 15.07
CA THR A 102 3.16 20.84 14.21
C THR A 102 2.55 19.46 14.10
N THR A 103 1.79 19.08 15.13
CA THR A 103 0.79 18.01 15.02
C THR A 103 -0.14 18.37 13.88
N THR A 104 -0.06 17.64 12.77
CA THR A 104 -1.10 17.66 11.76
C THR A 104 -2.41 17.23 12.42
N PRO A 105 -3.54 17.91 12.15
CA PRO A 105 -4.83 17.63 12.81
C PRO A 105 -5.36 16.21 12.53
N HIS A 106 -4.71 15.46 11.64
CA HIS A 106 -5.11 14.11 11.23
C HIS A 106 -4.54 12.99 12.10
N ASP A 107 -3.63 13.27 13.04
CA ASP A 107 -2.97 12.23 13.86
C ASP A 107 -3.36 12.27 15.35
N THR A 108 -4.59 12.66 15.66
CA THR A 108 -5.10 12.77 17.04
C THR A 108 -4.96 11.45 17.84
N ALA A 109 -5.20 10.29 17.21
CA ALA A 109 -5.00 8.99 17.87
C ALA A 109 -3.53 8.70 18.16
N ILE A 110 -2.62 9.06 17.25
CA ILE A 110 -1.16 8.89 17.44
C ILE A 110 -0.67 9.83 18.55
N ALA A 111 -1.13 11.08 18.55
CA ALA A 111 -0.86 12.04 19.60
C ALA A 111 -1.37 11.54 20.97
N LEU A 112 -2.58 10.95 21.00
CA LEU A 112 -3.09 10.35 22.24
C LEU A 112 -2.21 9.18 22.69
N MET A 113 -1.81 8.28 21.78
CA MET A 113 -0.91 7.17 22.10
C MET A 113 0.39 7.67 22.76
N ALA A 114 0.93 8.81 22.32
CA ALA A 114 2.13 9.40 22.91
C ALA A 114 1.97 9.91 24.36
N SER A 115 0.74 9.95 24.91
CA SER A 115 0.48 10.51 26.25
C SER A 115 1.07 9.68 27.39
N CYS A 116 0.79 8.38 27.41
CA CYS A 116 1.36 7.46 28.39
C CYS A 116 1.27 6.01 27.90
N ARG A 117 2.09 5.13 28.48
CA ARG A 117 2.18 3.72 28.07
C ARG A 117 0.83 2.99 28.11
N ARG A 118 0.04 3.19 29.17
CA ARG A 118 -1.26 2.52 29.32
C ARG A 118 -2.20 2.91 28.18
N ILE A 119 -2.34 4.21 27.94
CA ILE A 119 -3.15 4.75 26.85
C ILE A 119 -2.62 4.26 25.49
N TYR A 120 -1.30 4.21 25.33
CA TYR A 120 -0.68 3.64 24.13
C TYR A 120 -1.17 2.21 23.88
N GLU A 121 -1.04 1.33 24.88
CA GLU A 121 -1.45 -0.07 24.77
C GLU A 121 -2.95 -0.19 24.45
N ASP A 122 -3.80 0.56 25.15
CA ASP A 122 -5.26 0.50 24.96
C ASP A 122 -5.68 1.00 23.57
N VAL A 123 -5.14 2.15 23.13
CA VAL A 123 -5.46 2.74 21.82
C VAL A 123 -4.87 1.91 20.68
N ALA A 124 -3.63 1.42 20.80
CA ALA A 124 -3.03 0.59 19.76
C ALA A 124 -3.81 -0.72 19.56
N CYS A 125 -4.23 -1.37 20.66
CA CYS A 125 -5.09 -2.56 20.59
C CYS A 125 -6.46 -2.24 19.98
N LEU A 126 -7.07 -1.11 20.34
CA LEU A 126 -8.33 -0.67 19.74
C LEU A 126 -8.20 -0.44 18.23
N VAL A 127 -7.15 0.28 17.80
CA VAL A 127 -6.87 0.54 16.39
C VAL A 127 -6.64 -0.77 15.64
N ALA A 128 -5.85 -1.70 16.17
CA ALA A 128 -5.66 -2.99 15.52
C ALA A 128 -6.97 -3.78 15.39
N ASP A 129 -7.82 -3.73 16.41
CA ASP A 129 -9.10 -4.45 16.44
C ASP A 129 -10.17 -3.82 15.52
N THR A 130 -10.13 -2.50 15.32
CA THR A 130 -11.23 -1.77 14.68
C THR A 130 -10.88 -1.09 13.36
N SER A 131 -9.60 -0.79 13.09
CA SER A 131 -9.18 -0.09 11.86
C SER A 131 -8.79 -1.08 10.76
N VAL A 132 -8.70 -0.60 9.52
CA VAL A 132 -7.94 -1.29 8.46
C VAL A 132 -6.48 -0.90 8.59
N ILE A 133 -5.61 -1.89 8.72
CA ILE A 133 -4.17 -1.67 8.77
C ILE A 133 -3.60 -1.74 7.36
N HIS A 134 -2.94 -0.70 6.92
CA HIS A 134 -2.20 -0.66 5.66
C HIS A 134 -0.73 -0.94 5.89
N VAL A 135 -0.16 -1.83 5.08
CA VAL A 135 1.29 -2.07 5.04
C VAL A 135 1.76 -2.09 3.59
N ASN A 136 2.71 -1.22 3.27
CA ASN A 136 3.08 -0.92 1.88
C ASN A 136 4.46 -1.45 1.46
N ASP A 137 5.16 -2.16 2.35
CA ASP A 137 6.49 -2.71 2.06
C ASP A 137 6.81 -4.00 2.83
N LEU A 138 7.69 -4.81 2.25
CA LEU A 138 8.10 -6.09 2.82
C LEU A 138 8.90 -5.96 4.12
N ALA A 139 9.70 -4.90 4.26
CA ALA A 139 10.55 -4.74 5.45
C ALA A 139 9.72 -4.44 6.71
N THR A 140 8.63 -3.69 6.57
CA THR A 140 7.66 -3.46 7.63
C THR A 140 6.97 -4.77 8.03
N LEU A 141 6.48 -5.55 7.06
CA LEU A 141 5.89 -6.86 7.34
C LEU A 141 6.87 -7.81 8.04
N ASP A 142 8.13 -7.79 7.61
CA ASP A 142 9.18 -8.62 8.21
C ASP A 142 9.39 -8.28 9.68
N LEU A 143 9.45 -6.99 10.02
CA LEU A 143 9.56 -6.53 11.40
C LEU A 143 8.32 -6.90 12.24
N LEU A 144 7.12 -6.77 11.69
CA LEU A 144 5.87 -7.10 12.38
C LEU A 144 5.76 -8.61 12.67
N LEU A 145 6.21 -9.47 11.75
CA LEU A 145 5.97 -10.91 11.81
C LEU A 145 7.14 -11.73 12.33
N PHE A 146 8.39 -11.33 12.10
CA PHE A 146 9.57 -12.15 12.40
C PHE A 146 10.37 -11.65 13.60
N ASN A 147 10.23 -10.39 13.99
CA ASN A 147 10.85 -9.85 15.23
C ASN A 147 10.22 -10.45 16.52
N ARG A 148 9.29 -11.40 16.36
CA ARG A 148 8.67 -12.23 17.40
C ARG A 148 9.68 -13.06 18.21
N ARG A 149 10.74 -13.58 17.58
CA ARG A 149 11.58 -14.64 18.18
C ARG A 149 12.68 -14.13 19.09
N ASP A 150 13.26 -12.97 18.81
CA ASP A 150 14.38 -12.45 19.62
C ASP A 150 13.92 -11.59 20.80
N LYS A 151 12.75 -10.95 20.70
CA LYS A 151 12.24 -10.04 21.75
C LYS A 151 11.37 -10.70 22.82
N GLN A 152 10.97 -11.96 22.66
CA GLN A 152 10.21 -12.68 23.71
C GLN A 152 11.03 -12.90 25.00
N SER A 153 12.35 -12.73 24.93
CA SER A 153 13.29 -12.77 26.07
C SER A 153 13.44 -11.44 26.82
N ARG A 154 12.91 -10.31 26.33
CA ARG A 154 13.09 -9.00 26.99
C ARG A 154 11.79 -8.23 26.99
N SER A 155 11.36 -7.80 28.18
CA SER A 155 10.25 -6.88 28.45
C SER A 155 10.50 -5.47 27.88
N SER A 156 10.86 -5.36 26.60
CA SER A 156 11.17 -4.07 25.96
C SER A 156 9.90 -3.21 25.94
N SER A 157 9.89 -2.17 26.77
CA SER A 157 8.77 -1.24 26.95
C SER A 157 8.71 -0.15 25.87
N SER A 158 9.28 -0.42 24.70
CA SER A 158 9.38 0.54 23.61
C SER A 158 8.07 0.61 22.79
N PRO A 159 7.69 1.79 22.27
CA PRO A 159 6.46 1.95 21.47
C PRO A 159 6.34 0.98 20.29
N ASP A 160 7.46 0.66 19.62
CA ASP A 160 7.49 -0.30 18.49
C ASP A 160 7.06 -1.71 18.90
N SER A 161 7.42 -2.15 20.12
CA SER A 161 7.06 -3.47 20.64
C SER A 161 5.57 -3.55 20.95
N LEU A 162 4.98 -2.43 21.41
CA LEU A 162 3.56 -2.31 21.70
C LEU A 162 2.74 -2.37 20.41
N LEU A 163 3.14 -1.64 19.36
CA LEU A 163 2.51 -1.74 18.03
C LEU A 163 2.64 -3.14 17.44
N THR A 164 3.82 -3.74 17.52
CA THR A 164 4.04 -5.10 17.01
C THR A 164 3.16 -6.13 17.73
N ARG A 165 2.93 -5.96 19.03
CA ARG A 165 2.01 -6.81 19.80
C ARG A 165 0.55 -6.51 19.46
N ALA A 166 0.18 -5.24 19.33
CA ALA A 166 -1.16 -4.82 18.95
C ALA A 166 -1.55 -5.35 17.57
N PHE A 167 -0.62 -5.36 16.61
CA PHE A 167 -0.80 -5.90 15.27
C PHE A 167 -1.28 -7.36 15.26
N LEU A 168 -1.01 -8.15 16.29
CA LEU A 168 -1.51 -9.52 16.39
C LEU A 168 -3.04 -9.61 16.53
N TYR A 169 -3.68 -8.52 16.96
CA TYR A 169 -5.14 -8.38 17.06
C TYR A 169 -5.76 -7.80 15.78
N ALA A 170 -4.95 -7.54 14.75
CA ALA A 170 -5.43 -7.01 13.48
C ALA A 170 -6.53 -7.90 12.88
N LYS A 171 -7.72 -7.33 12.69
CA LYS A 171 -8.84 -8.02 12.03
C LYS A 171 -8.85 -7.81 10.52
N ARG A 172 -8.39 -6.65 10.06
CA ARG A 172 -8.44 -6.22 8.66
C ARG A 172 -7.09 -5.66 8.22
N LEU A 173 -6.55 -6.24 7.16
CA LEU A 173 -5.22 -5.90 6.65
C LEU A 173 -5.29 -5.61 5.15
N ASN A 174 -4.71 -4.50 4.73
CA ASN A 174 -4.46 -4.19 3.33
C ASN A 174 -2.95 -4.15 3.12
N ILE A 175 -2.46 -5.05 2.28
CA ILE A 175 -1.06 -5.14 1.89
C ILE A 175 -0.96 -4.70 0.44
N SER A 176 -0.23 -3.61 0.19
CA SER A 176 0.01 -3.13 -1.17
C SER A 176 1.50 -3.14 -1.45
N LEU A 177 1.95 -4.09 -2.28
CA LEU A 177 3.37 -4.31 -2.56
C LEU A 177 3.68 -3.95 -4.00
N ARG A 178 4.44 -2.88 -4.17
CA ARG A 178 5.02 -2.50 -5.45
C ARG A 178 6.52 -2.81 -5.45
N LEU A 179 6.89 -3.91 -6.10
CA LEU A 179 8.23 -4.49 -5.99
C LEU A 179 9.01 -4.42 -7.30
N PRO A 180 10.35 -4.32 -7.28
CA PRO A 180 11.15 -4.45 -8.50
C PRO A 180 10.90 -5.79 -9.23
N PRO A 181 10.81 -5.82 -10.57
CA PRO A 181 10.64 -7.06 -11.35
C PRO A 181 11.61 -8.20 -11.00
N PRO A 182 12.91 -7.94 -10.69
CA PRO A 182 13.83 -8.99 -10.28
C PRO A 182 13.39 -9.77 -9.04
N ILE A 183 12.61 -9.16 -8.13
CA ILE A 183 12.09 -9.85 -6.94
C ILE A 183 11.06 -10.91 -7.35
N PHE A 184 10.12 -10.56 -8.24
CA PHE A 184 9.14 -11.50 -8.78
C PHE A 184 9.81 -12.64 -9.56
N GLN A 185 10.83 -12.33 -10.36
CA GLN A 185 11.63 -13.34 -11.06
C GLN A 185 12.35 -14.28 -10.08
N ALA A 186 12.94 -13.74 -9.01
CA ALA A 186 13.61 -14.53 -7.98
C ALA A 186 12.64 -15.46 -7.22
N ILE A 187 11.40 -15.02 -6.98
CA ILE A 187 10.33 -15.85 -6.40
C ILE A 187 9.96 -16.98 -7.39
N ALA A 188 9.79 -16.65 -8.67
CA ALA A 188 9.37 -17.59 -9.71
C ALA A 188 10.46 -18.61 -10.10
N ALA A 189 11.74 -18.25 -9.97
CA ALA A 189 12.87 -19.11 -10.34
C ALA A 189 13.03 -20.37 -9.46
N LYS A 190 12.22 -20.53 -8.42
CA LYS A 190 12.28 -21.69 -7.52
C LYS A 190 11.91 -22.99 -8.24
N LYS A 191 12.93 -23.76 -8.63
CA LYS A 191 12.81 -25.16 -9.00
C LYS A 191 12.94 -26.01 -7.73
N SER A 192 11.86 -26.67 -7.29
CA SER A 192 11.76 -27.62 -6.14
C SER A 192 11.82 -27.09 -4.69
N PRO A 193 11.14 -27.77 -3.74
CA PRO A 193 11.21 -27.47 -2.30
C PRO A 193 12.59 -27.87 -1.73
N PRO A 194 13.10 -27.16 -0.71
CA PRO A 194 14.33 -27.55 -0.03
C PRO A 194 14.10 -28.87 0.72
N THR A 195 14.72 -29.94 0.24
CA THR A 195 14.97 -31.15 1.01
C THR A 195 15.72 -30.73 2.29
N ARG A 196 15.14 -31.09 3.42
CA ARG A 196 15.59 -30.88 4.81
C ARG A 196 17.13 -30.93 4.93
N ALA A 197 17.80 -29.78 4.80
CA ALA A 197 19.22 -29.63 5.07
C ALA A 197 19.42 -28.96 6.43
N ALA A 198 20.45 -29.43 7.13
CA ALA A 198 20.80 -29.10 8.51
C ALA A 198 21.05 -27.58 8.75
N PRO A 199 20.92 -27.11 10.00
CA PRO A 199 21.06 -25.70 10.32
C PRO A 199 22.55 -25.33 10.44
N SER A 200 23.11 -24.70 9.42
CA SER A 200 24.38 -23.98 9.59
C SER A 200 24.41 -22.72 8.72
N SER A 201 24.78 -21.61 9.39
CA SER A 201 24.99 -20.23 8.92
C SER A 201 23.76 -19.30 8.79
N PRO A 202 23.86 -18.02 9.25
CA PRO A 202 22.82 -17.00 9.07
C PRO A 202 22.91 -16.47 7.64
N THR A 203 22.49 -17.29 6.69
CA THR A 203 22.50 -16.96 5.27
C THR A 203 21.29 -16.11 4.93
N VAL A 204 21.52 -15.03 4.17
CA VAL A 204 20.49 -14.14 3.60
C VAL A 204 19.37 -15.01 3.03
N SER A 205 18.20 -14.96 3.66
CA SER A 205 17.05 -15.76 3.23
C SER A 205 16.75 -15.42 1.78
N SER A 206 16.69 -16.43 0.91
CA SER A 206 16.29 -16.26 -0.49
C SER A 206 14.96 -15.49 -0.53
N PRO A 207 14.76 -14.54 -1.47
CA PRO A 207 13.48 -13.83 -1.62
C PRO A 207 12.28 -14.78 -1.71
N SER A 208 12.46 -15.95 -2.33
CA SER A 208 11.43 -16.99 -2.42
C SER A 208 11.05 -17.61 -1.06
N ILE A 209 12.03 -17.78 -0.15
CA ILE A 209 11.82 -18.33 1.19
C ILE A 209 11.18 -17.27 2.08
N ALA A 210 11.67 -16.01 2.01
CA ALA A 210 11.07 -14.89 2.72
C ALA A 210 9.60 -14.71 2.32
N TRP A 211 9.33 -14.69 1.00
CA TRP A 211 7.97 -14.63 0.45
C TRP A 211 7.09 -15.76 0.97
N ALA A 212 7.54 -17.01 0.91
CA ALA A 212 6.74 -18.13 1.41
C ALA A 212 6.51 -18.09 2.94
N CYS A 213 7.50 -17.64 3.70
CA CYS A 213 7.37 -17.53 5.15
C CYS A 213 6.43 -16.41 5.57
N LEU A 214 6.39 -15.30 4.82
CA LEU A 214 5.53 -14.16 5.07
C LEU A 214 4.06 -14.58 5.15
N TRP A 215 3.54 -15.19 4.08
CA TRP A 215 2.13 -15.60 3.99
C TRP A 215 1.76 -16.68 5.01
N ARG A 216 2.69 -17.61 5.24
CA ARG A 216 2.52 -18.62 6.30
C ARG A 216 2.41 -17.97 7.68
N ASN A 217 3.16 -16.91 7.97
CA ASN A 217 3.08 -16.24 9.26
C ASN A 217 1.79 -15.43 9.39
N LEU A 218 1.37 -14.74 8.32
CA LEU A 218 0.09 -14.03 8.30
C LEU A 218 -1.09 -14.97 8.54
N SER A 219 -1.07 -16.19 7.98
CA SER A 219 -2.12 -17.20 8.23
C SER A 219 -2.14 -17.78 9.65
N THR A 220 -1.21 -17.37 10.52
CA THR A 220 -1.23 -17.70 11.96
C THR A 220 -1.87 -16.62 12.82
N LEU A 221 -2.23 -15.47 12.26
CA LEU A 221 -2.92 -14.40 12.99
C LEU A 221 -4.37 -14.82 13.26
N SER A 222 -4.65 -15.24 14.49
CA SER A 222 -5.97 -15.79 14.88
C SER A 222 -7.12 -14.79 14.82
N SER A 223 -6.80 -13.49 14.90
CA SER A 223 -7.79 -12.41 14.85
C SER A 223 -8.06 -11.93 13.43
N LEU A 224 -7.23 -12.29 12.45
CA LEU A 224 -7.36 -11.82 11.08
C LEU A 224 -8.62 -12.40 10.44
N GLN A 225 -9.46 -11.52 9.88
CA GLN A 225 -10.73 -11.88 9.25
C GLN A 225 -10.77 -11.48 7.78
N HIS A 226 -10.08 -10.41 7.42
CA HIS A 226 -10.03 -9.90 6.06
C HIS A 226 -8.63 -9.45 5.69
N ILE A 227 -8.18 -9.86 4.50
CA ILE A 227 -6.91 -9.46 3.94
C ILE A 227 -7.06 -9.15 2.45
N ASP A 228 -6.71 -7.93 2.07
CA ASP A 228 -6.60 -7.48 0.69
C ASP A 228 -5.12 -7.36 0.34
N ILE A 229 -4.70 -7.98 -0.77
CA ILE A 229 -3.31 -8.00 -1.21
C ILE A 229 -3.21 -7.47 -2.63
N THR A 230 -2.68 -6.27 -2.79
CA THR A 230 -2.37 -5.67 -4.08
C THR A 230 -0.92 -5.94 -4.44
N LEU A 231 -0.68 -6.59 -5.59
CA LEU A 231 0.66 -6.86 -6.10
C LEU A 231 0.86 -6.11 -7.41
N ASP A 232 1.94 -5.33 -7.49
CA ASP A 232 2.39 -4.68 -8.72
C ASP A 232 3.93 -4.63 -8.75
N HIS A 233 4.50 -4.28 -9.90
CA HIS A 233 5.91 -3.94 -10.00
C HIS A 233 6.14 -2.47 -10.34
N ASP A 234 7.28 -1.94 -9.91
CA ASP A 234 7.61 -0.52 -10.08
C ASP A 234 7.93 -0.11 -11.52
N SER A 235 8.36 -1.06 -12.37
CA SER A 235 8.73 -0.79 -13.76
C SER A 235 7.53 -0.57 -14.69
N GLY A 236 7.75 0.12 -15.81
CA GLY A 236 6.78 0.30 -16.90
C GLY A 236 6.73 -0.85 -17.92
N THR A 237 7.28 -2.03 -17.59
CA THR A 237 7.11 -3.22 -18.45
C THR A 237 5.74 -3.84 -18.26
N SER A 238 5.28 -4.65 -19.21
CA SER A 238 4.01 -5.38 -19.06
C SER A 238 4.03 -6.37 -17.90
N TRP A 239 2.93 -6.45 -17.15
CA TRP A 239 2.73 -7.48 -16.12
C TRP A 239 2.72 -8.92 -16.69
N SER A 240 2.49 -9.09 -18.00
CA SER A 240 2.48 -10.41 -18.65
C SER A 240 3.76 -11.23 -18.46
N GLY A 241 4.90 -10.59 -18.19
CA GLY A 241 6.17 -11.27 -17.91
C GLY A 241 6.25 -11.90 -16.51
N VAL A 242 5.26 -11.68 -15.65
CA VAL A 242 5.22 -12.16 -14.27
C VAL A 242 4.55 -13.52 -14.20
N ASN A 243 5.23 -14.51 -13.60
CA ASN A 243 4.65 -15.82 -13.34
C ASN A 243 3.71 -15.76 -12.13
N GLU A 244 2.46 -15.33 -12.36
CA GLU A 244 1.43 -15.18 -11.32
C GLU A 244 1.26 -16.47 -10.51
N HIS A 245 1.24 -17.64 -11.16
CA HIS A 245 1.08 -18.92 -10.45
C HIS A 245 2.18 -19.16 -9.40
N ALA A 246 3.45 -18.89 -9.73
CA ALA A 246 4.55 -19.08 -8.80
C ALA A 246 4.49 -18.09 -7.62
N ILE A 247 4.01 -16.88 -7.84
CA ILE A 247 3.89 -15.83 -6.81
C ILE A 247 2.69 -16.06 -5.91
N LEU A 248 1.57 -16.54 -6.46
CA LEU A 248 0.33 -16.81 -5.75
C LEU A 248 0.34 -18.15 -4.99
N ALA A 249 1.10 -19.15 -5.44
CA ALA A 249 1.14 -20.46 -4.79
C ALA A 249 1.38 -20.41 -3.27
N PRO A 250 2.31 -19.59 -2.73
CA PRO A 250 2.48 -19.46 -1.28
C PRO A 250 1.29 -18.83 -0.53
N LEU A 251 0.49 -17.99 -1.21
CA LEU A 251 -0.69 -17.34 -0.64
C LEU A 251 -1.85 -18.32 -0.45
N GLN A 252 -1.81 -19.51 -1.05
CA GLN A 252 -2.79 -20.57 -0.82
C GLN A 252 -2.89 -20.96 0.67
N THR A 253 -1.85 -20.70 1.46
CA THR A 253 -1.88 -20.87 2.92
C THR A 253 -2.88 -19.95 3.63
N LEU A 254 -3.28 -18.84 3.01
CA LEU A 254 -4.36 -17.97 3.47
C LEU A 254 -5.73 -18.53 3.04
N ALA A 255 -5.85 -18.98 1.78
CA ALA A 255 -7.08 -19.60 1.27
C ALA A 255 -7.50 -20.87 2.05
N SER A 256 -6.54 -21.59 2.64
CA SER A 256 -6.84 -22.75 3.49
C SER A 256 -7.44 -22.39 4.86
N ARG A 257 -7.58 -21.10 5.18
CA ARG A 257 -8.18 -20.59 6.41
C ARG A 257 -9.59 -20.05 6.13
N PRO A 258 -10.66 -20.80 6.41
CA PRO A 258 -12.02 -20.41 6.03
C PRO A 258 -12.54 -19.16 6.76
N HIS A 259 -11.89 -18.75 7.86
CA HIS A 259 -12.24 -17.53 8.60
C HIS A 259 -11.58 -16.26 8.04
N ILE A 260 -10.65 -16.39 7.08
CA ILE A 260 -9.93 -15.28 6.48
C ILE A 260 -10.47 -15.06 5.06
N ASN A 261 -11.19 -13.97 4.85
CA ASN A 261 -11.55 -13.54 3.50
C ASN A 261 -10.35 -12.89 2.82
N THR A 262 -9.84 -13.52 1.77
CA THR A 262 -8.63 -13.11 1.05
C THR A 262 -8.97 -12.65 -0.36
N THR A 263 -8.68 -11.38 -0.67
CA THR A 263 -8.79 -10.82 -2.02
C THR A 263 -7.40 -10.45 -2.52
N ILE A 264 -7.08 -10.85 -3.75
CA ILE A 264 -5.83 -10.51 -4.41
C ILE A 264 -6.11 -9.58 -5.57
N HIS A 265 -5.51 -8.39 -5.57
CA HIS A 265 -5.58 -7.45 -6.67
C HIS A 265 -4.34 -7.57 -7.54
N LEU A 266 -4.55 -7.91 -8.81
CA LEU A 266 -3.48 -8.05 -9.81
C LEU A 266 -3.73 -7.15 -11.02
N PRO A 267 -2.67 -6.74 -11.74
CA PRO A 267 -2.83 -6.09 -13.03
C PRO A 267 -3.66 -6.88 -14.04
N LYS A 268 -4.38 -6.15 -14.90
CA LYS A 268 -4.99 -6.71 -16.11
C LYS A 268 -3.92 -7.14 -17.10
N VAL A 269 -4.07 -8.35 -17.64
CA VAL A 269 -3.27 -8.87 -18.76
C VAL A 269 -4.18 -9.01 -19.97
N ALA A 270 -3.67 -8.70 -21.17
CA ALA A 270 -4.47 -8.67 -22.41
C ALA A 270 -5.21 -9.98 -22.74
N SER A 271 -4.77 -11.11 -22.21
CA SER A 271 -5.35 -12.44 -22.44
C SER A 271 -6.32 -12.92 -21.36
N THR A 272 -6.51 -12.18 -20.26
CA THR A 272 -7.35 -12.61 -19.13
C THR A 272 -8.65 -11.81 -19.06
N ASN A 273 -9.78 -12.50 -19.23
CA ASN A 273 -11.11 -11.92 -19.06
C ASN A 273 -11.43 -11.79 -17.55
N GLY A 274 -11.25 -10.59 -17.00
CA GLY A 274 -11.89 -10.16 -15.75
C GLY A 274 -11.47 -10.85 -14.43
N ASN A 275 -12.23 -10.54 -13.38
CA ASN A 275 -12.10 -11.10 -12.04
C ASN A 275 -12.37 -12.61 -12.05
N GLY A 276 -11.71 -13.37 -11.19
CA GLY A 276 -11.83 -14.81 -11.17
C GLY A 276 -11.32 -15.45 -9.88
N THR A 277 -11.26 -16.77 -9.86
CA THR A 277 -10.69 -17.54 -8.75
C THR A 277 -9.50 -18.35 -9.23
N ALA A 278 -8.40 -18.32 -8.49
CA ALA A 278 -7.26 -19.22 -8.73
C ALA A 278 -6.69 -19.68 -7.39
N LEU A 279 -6.35 -20.96 -7.29
CA LEU A 279 -5.80 -21.56 -6.05
C LEU A 279 -6.70 -21.36 -4.81
N GLY A 280 -8.01 -21.19 -5.00
CA GLY A 280 -8.96 -20.88 -3.92
C GLY A 280 -8.90 -19.42 -3.43
N LEU A 281 -8.18 -18.54 -4.12
CA LEU A 281 -8.11 -17.11 -3.86
C LEU A 281 -9.05 -16.35 -4.80
N THR A 282 -9.73 -15.34 -4.28
CA THR A 282 -10.46 -14.37 -5.09
C THR A 282 -9.47 -13.42 -5.74
N ILE A 283 -9.52 -13.29 -7.06
CA ILE A 283 -8.65 -12.41 -7.84
C ILE A 283 -9.49 -11.31 -8.47
N GLU A 284 -9.13 -10.07 -8.16
CA GLU A 284 -9.66 -8.88 -8.80
C GLU A 284 -8.59 -8.23 -9.67
N ARG A 285 -8.96 -7.77 -10.86
CA ARG A 285 -7.99 -7.20 -11.81
C ARG A 285 -8.15 -5.70 -11.96
N PHE A 286 -7.05 -4.95 -11.81
CA PHE A 286 -7.02 -3.50 -11.94
C PHE A 286 -6.19 -3.03 -13.16
N THR A 287 -6.49 -1.84 -13.65
CA THR A 287 -5.72 -1.19 -14.72
C THR A 287 -4.48 -0.55 -14.10
N ARG A 288 -3.29 -0.93 -14.55
CA ARG A 288 -2.03 -0.35 -14.04
C ARG A 288 -1.87 1.11 -14.43
N GLN A 289 -1.07 1.81 -13.63
CA GLN A 289 -0.65 3.17 -13.96
C GLN A 289 0.05 3.22 -15.33
N ARG A 290 -0.20 4.28 -16.10
CA ARG A 290 0.41 4.47 -17.42
C ARG A 290 1.63 5.38 -17.40
N PHE A 291 1.73 6.25 -16.41
CA PHE A 291 2.90 7.11 -16.26
C PHE A 291 3.86 6.50 -15.26
N HIS A 292 5.14 6.50 -15.60
CA HIS A 292 6.22 5.95 -14.79
C HIS A 292 7.34 6.97 -14.64
N THR A 293 8.10 6.81 -13.57
CA THR A 293 9.29 7.60 -13.30
C THR A 293 10.43 7.16 -14.20
N ASP A 294 11.07 8.12 -14.86
CA ASP A 294 12.25 7.92 -15.69
C ASP A 294 13.48 8.50 -14.97
N TYR A 295 14.43 7.64 -14.61
CA TYR A 295 15.70 8.04 -14.00
C TYR A 295 16.76 8.19 -15.10
N ARG A 296 17.06 9.44 -15.47
CA ARG A 296 17.95 9.73 -16.59
C ARG A 296 19.41 9.71 -16.18
N LYS A 297 20.28 9.50 -17.17
CA LYS A 297 21.75 9.41 -16.97
C LYS A 297 22.37 10.70 -16.42
N ASP A 298 21.73 11.84 -16.67
CA ASP A 298 22.15 13.15 -16.16
C ASP A 298 21.72 13.39 -14.68
N GLY A 299 21.08 12.41 -14.04
CA GLY A 299 20.56 12.50 -12.68
C GLY A 299 19.21 13.21 -12.58
N SER A 300 18.66 13.70 -13.70
CA SER A 300 17.31 14.26 -13.72
C SER A 300 16.25 13.15 -13.62
N ILE A 301 15.12 13.51 -13.01
CA ILE A 301 13.98 12.62 -12.88
C ILE A 301 12.87 13.13 -13.79
N GLY A 302 12.45 12.28 -14.72
CA GLY A 302 11.40 12.54 -15.69
C GLY A 302 10.19 11.65 -15.49
N VAL A 303 9.23 11.81 -16.40
CA VAL A 303 8.05 10.96 -16.52
C VAL A 303 8.02 10.38 -17.92
N VAL A 304 7.70 9.09 -18.03
CA VAL A 304 7.49 8.37 -19.29
C VAL A 304 6.07 7.79 -19.31
N TYR A 305 5.44 7.79 -20.47
CA TYR A 305 4.15 7.13 -20.71
C TYR A 305 4.40 5.73 -21.26
N GLU A 306 3.77 4.74 -20.64
CA GLU A 306 3.85 3.34 -21.02
C GLU A 306 2.48 2.70 -20.88
N GLU A 307 2.07 1.93 -21.88
CA GLU A 307 0.81 1.20 -21.84
C GLU A 307 1.08 -0.30 -21.91
N ASP A 308 0.70 -1.01 -20.85
CA ASP A 308 0.94 -2.44 -20.68
C ASP A 308 0.45 -3.30 -21.85
N ALA A 309 -0.63 -2.87 -22.51
CA ALA A 309 -1.17 -3.53 -23.70
C ALA A 309 -0.30 -3.29 -24.95
N LEU A 310 0.22 -2.07 -25.16
CA LEU A 310 0.99 -1.73 -26.36
C LEU A 310 2.35 -2.43 -26.43
N LYS A 311 3.01 -2.67 -25.29
CA LYS A 311 4.24 -3.49 -25.23
C LYS A 311 4.01 -4.94 -25.63
N SER A 312 2.83 -5.50 -25.32
CA SER A 312 2.47 -6.88 -25.71
C SER A 312 2.39 -7.05 -27.22
N PHE A 313 2.16 -5.97 -27.98
CA PHE A 313 2.08 -5.96 -29.44
C PHE A 313 3.24 -5.26 -30.15
N HIS A 314 4.30 -4.87 -29.43
CA HIS A 314 5.46 -4.14 -29.97
C HIS A 314 5.09 -2.90 -30.81
N ARG A 315 3.97 -2.24 -30.47
CA ARG A 315 3.60 -0.96 -31.11
C ARG A 315 4.17 0.18 -30.27
N PRO A 316 4.88 1.16 -30.88
CA PRO A 316 5.24 2.37 -30.17
C PRO A 316 3.95 3.06 -29.72
N GLY A 317 3.84 3.34 -28.42
CA GLY A 317 2.75 4.15 -27.91
C GLY A 317 2.90 5.62 -28.28
N PRO A 318 1.85 6.43 -28.07
CA PRO A 318 1.92 7.88 -28.25
C PRO A 318 3.03 8.47 -27.38
N ASP A 319 3.65 9.56 -27.85
CA ASP A 319 4.74 10.22 -27.14
C ASP A 319 4.27 10.69 -25.75
N ALA A 320 5.11 10.51 -24.73
CA ALA A 320 4.79 10.92 -23.38
C ALA A 320 4.50 12.42 -23.29
N ALA A 321 5.18 13.25 -24.08
CA ALA A 321 4.90 14.68 -24.14
C ALA A 321 3.57 14.99 -24.86
N GLU A 322 3.19 14.20 -25.86
CA GLU A 322 1.89 14.31 -26.53
C GLU A 322 0.74 13.91 -25.61
N MET A 323 0.85 12.76 -24.93
CA MET A 323 -0.12 12.35 -23.91
C MET A 323 -0.18 13.34 -22.76
N LEU A 324 0.95 13.96 -22.40
CA LEU A 324 0.97 14.99 -21.38
C LEU A 324 0.25 16.27 -21.81
N ARG A 325 0.44 16.70 -23.07
CA ARG A 325 -0.31 17.84 -23.63
C ARG A 325 -1.79 17.55 -23.73
N ALA A 326 -2.15 16.34 -24.18
CA ALA A 326 -3.55 15.90 -24.23
C ALA A 326 -4.15 15.90 -22.83
N ALA A 327 -3.43 15.37 -21.84
CA ALA A 327 -3.84 15.38 -20.45
C ALA A 327 -3.96 16.79 -19.83
N ASP A 328 -3.00 17.68 -20.11
CA ASP A 328 -3.03 19.06 -19.64
C ASP A 328 -4.23 19.80 -20.26
N LEU A 329 -4.53 19.53 -21.55
CA LEU A 329 -5.74 20.03 -22.22
C LEU A 329 -7.01 19.45 -21.59
N THR A 330 -7.08 18.14 -21.37
CA THR A 330 -8.18 17.44 -20.70
C THR A 330 -8.43 18.02 -19.30
N MET A 331 -7.39 18.18 -18.49
CA MET A 331 -7.47 18.77 -17.16
C MET A 331 -7.90 20.24 -17.21
N HIS A 332 -7.41 21.02 -18.18
CA HIS A 332 -7.82 22.41 -18.36
C HIS A 332 -9.31 22.52 -18.72
N ILE A 333 -9.80 21.65 -19.59
CA ILE A 333 -11.21 21.55 -19.99
C ILE A 333 -12.08 21.12 -18.79
N TRP A 334 -11.63 20.14 -18.00
CA TRP A 334 -12.29 19.71 -16.77
C TRP A 334 -12.38 20.81 -15.71
N VAL A 335 -11.31 21.59 -15.51
CA VAL A 335 -11.27 22.72 -14.56
C VAL A 335 -12.22 23.84 -14.98
N GLN A 336 -12.57 23.94 -16.27
CA GLN A 336 -13.59 24.85 -16.78
C GLN A 336 -15.02 24.31 -16.64
N GLY A 337 -15.20 23.13 -16.03
CA GLY A 337 -16.51 22.52 -15.78
C GLY A 337 -17.12 21.83 -17.00
N VAL A 338 -16.31 21.51 -18.01
CA VAL A 338 -16.75 20.77 -19.20
C VAL A 338 -16.44 19.29 -18.98
N ASP A 339 -17.49 18.48 -18.89
CA ASP A 339 -17.39 17.03 -18.76
C ASP A 339 -17.02 16.41 -20.12
N LEU A 340 -15.95 15.62 -20.15
CA LEU A 340 -15.32 15.13 -21.39
C LEU A 340 -15.96 13.87 -21.97
N ASP A 341 -16.93 13.27 -21.27
CA ASP A 341 -17.77 12.21 -21.84
C ASP A 341 -18.54 12.69 -23.09
N TYR A 342 -18.63 14.02 -23.31
CA TYR A 342 -19.26 14.63 -24.48
C TYR A 342 -18.32 14.84 -25.68
N VAL A 343 -17.00 14.86 -25.50
CA VAL A 343 -16.05 15.20 -26.59
C VAL A 343 -15.52 13.96 -27.31
N ALA A 344 -15.56 12.80 -26.68
CA ALA A 344 -15.12 11.54 -27.29
C ALA A 344 -16.17 10.87 -28.22
N MET A 345 -17.37 11.46 -28.37
CA MET A 345 -18.49 10.88 -29.12
C MET A 345 -18.87 11.64 -30.40
N ASP A 346 -18.22 12.76 -30.73
CA ASP A 346 -18.64 13.61 -31.86
C ASP A 346 -17.80 13.43 -33.14
N GLU A 347 -16.81 12.52 -33.14
CA GLU A 347 -16.01 12.23 -34.35
C GLU A 347 -16.53 11.04 -35.19
N SER A 348 -17.76 10.58 -34.96
CA SER A 348 -18.38 9.52 -35.80
C SER A 348 -19.65 9.94 -36.56
N SER A 349 -19.99 11.22 -36.63
CA SER A 349 -21.22 11.70 -37.30
C SER A 349 -21.05 12.46 -38.62
N ASP A 350 -19.82 12.64 -39.13
CA ASP A 350 -19.59 13.41 -40.37
C ASP A 350 -19.00 12.59 -41.52
N LEU A 351 -19.46 11.35 -41.69
CA LEU A 351 -19.28 10.58 -42.93
C LEU A 351 -20.64 10.11 -43.47
N ASP A 352 -21.51 11.05 -43.80
CA ASP A 352 -22.55 10.89 -44.83
C ASP A 352 -22.99 12.28 -45.31
N GLY A 353 -22.10 12.93 -46.07
CA GLY A 353 -22.31 14.21 -46.72
C GLY A 353 -22.28 14.04 -48.23
N ASP A 354 -23.44 13.62 -48.74
CA ASP A 354 -23.93 13.65 -50.12
C ASP A 354 -23.14 14.55 -51.10
N ALA A 355 -22.53 13.90 -52.10
CA ALA A 355 -22.09 14.54 -53.33
C ALA A 355 -22.75 13.81 -54.50
N THR A 356 -23.84 14.38 -55.05
CA THR A 356 -23.82 14.97 -56.40
C THR A 356 -25.24 15.32 -56.84
N HIS A 357 -25.54 16.62 -56.83
CA HIS A 357 -26.50 17.22 -57.76
C HIS A 357 -25.66 18.03 -58.77
N ASP A 358 -25.68 17.63 -60.05
CA ASP A 358 -25.86 18.59 -61.15
C ASP A 358 -26.15 17.92 -62.51
N ALA A 359 -27.30 18.34 -63.06
CA ALA A 359 -27.62 18.61 -64.47
C ALA A 359 -27.49 17.49 -65.53
N LEU A 360 -28.62 16.88 -65.93
CA LEU A 360 -29.50 17.26 -67.08
C LEU A 360 -30.53 16.18 -67.36
#